data_AF-A0A956P393-F1
#
_entry.id   AF-A0A956P393-F1
#
_cell.length_a   1.000
_cell.length_b   1.000
_cell.length_c   1.000
_cell.angle_alpha   90.00
_cell.angle_beta   90.00
_cell.angle_gamma   90.00
#
_symmetry.space_group_name_H-M   'P 1'
#
loop_
_entity.id
_entity.type
_entity.pdbx_description
1 polymer ?
#
loop_
_entity_poly.entity_id
_entity_poly.type
_entity_poly.pdbx_seq_one_letter_code
_entity_poly.pdbx_strand_id
1 'polypeptide(L)'
;MQKTQEHLYFLRHSTLNRSFREGFWLHATERFYYLHEFMEQYQKKHVFHLESDNMLYANLQKILPVFTTHYTEKIGATFDNDARCIPGFMYISGVGVLYDLISFMLQKTESAYNDMRIISLFKNEFPEHIKQLPITCKQYAKDRQLKSKKNHCTKNPKHYYQHYDEFEGIFDAAALGQYLGGQDPRNGPCQPGFINESCLFDPSHFSFIWQKDRHERNVPYLVYKNKKYKIINLHIHSKKLALYSSL
;
A
#
# COMPACT_ATOMS: atom_id res chain seq x y z
N MET A 1 -3.78 24.45 1.20
CA MET A 1 -2.36 24.53 0.79
C MET A 1 -2.32 25.19 -0.58
N GLN A 2 -1.31 26.01 -0.84
CA GLN A 2 -1.14 26.64 -2.14
C GLN A 2 -0.61 25.60 -3.13
N LYS A 3 -1.25 25.47 -4.29
CA LYS A 3 -0.83 24.51 -5.31
C LYS A 3 0.49 24.94 -5.95
N THR A 4 1.44 24.01 -6.07
CA THR A 4 2.72 24.29 -6.77
C THR A 4 2.53 24.37 -8.28
N GLN A 5 3.57 24.78 -9.01
CA GLN A 5 3.53 24.82 -10.47
C GLN A 5 3.36 23.42 -11.08
N GLU A 6 4.01 22.41 -10.49
CA GLU A 6 3.90 21.00 -10.83
C GLU A 6 2.47 20.51 -10.67
N HIS A 7 1.83 20.84 -9.55
CA HIS A 7 0.43 20.47 -9.29
C HIS A 7 -0.51 21.10 -10.32
N LEU A 8 -0.37 22.40 -10.59
CA LEU A 8 -1.16 23.09 -11.62
C LEU A 8 -0.88 22.54 -13.03
N TYR A 9 0.34 22.11 -13.30
CA TYR A 9 0.68 21.44 -14.56
C TYR A 9 -0.05 20.10 -14.68
N PHE A 10 0.03 19.25 -13.66
CA PHE A 10 -0.67 17.96 -13.61
C PHE A 10 -2.17 18.13 -13.84
N LEU A 11 -2.83 19.06 -13.14
CA LEU A 11 -4.27 19.29 -13.26
C LEU A 11 -4.70 19.75 -14.66
N ARG A 12 -3.82 20.45 -15.39
CA ARG A 12 -4.10 20.91 -16.76
C ARG A 12 -3.86 19.84 -17.81
N HIS A 13 -2.81 19.04 -17.65
CA HIS A 13 -2.34 18.12 -18.71
C HIS A 13 -2.67 16.65 -18.46
N SER A 14 -3.17 16.29 -17.27
CA SER A 14 -3.49 14.89 -16.96
C SER A 14 -4.55 14.34 -17.91
N THR A 15 -4.26 13.19 -18.50
CA THR A 15 -5.18 12.43 -19.37
C THR A 15 -6.03 11.41 -18.58
N LEU A 16 -5.95 11.43 -17.25
CA LEU A 16 -6.78 10.56 -16.40
C LEU A 16 -8.26 10.90 -16.55
N ASN A 17 -9.10 9.85 -16.58
CA ASN A 17 -10.53 9.99 -16.85
C ASN A 17 -11.23 10.79 -15.74
N ARG A 18 -11.75 11.96 -16.10
CA ARG A 18 -12.47 12.89 -15.21
C ARG A 18 -13.90 12.47 -14.91
N SER A 19 -14.49 11.61 -15.73
CA SER A 19 -15.88 11.17 -15.59
C SER A 19 -15.99 9.87 -14.81
N PHE A 20 -14.97 9.00 -14.87
CA PHE A 20 -14.97 7.73 -14.15
C PHE A 20 -15.00 7.99 -12.64
N ARG A 21 -16.15 7.72 -12.03
CA ARG A 21 -16.41 7.93 -10.59
C ARG A 21 -15.96 9.32 -10.15
N GLU A 22 -16.39 10.34 -10.90
CA GLU A 22 -16.10 11.75 -10.59
C GLU A 22 -14.60 12.02 -10.48
N GLY A 23 -13.82 11.48 -11.41
CA GLY A 23 -12.37 11.73 -11.48
C GLY A 23 -11.56 10.91 -10.48
N PHE A 24 -12.03 9.73 -10.09
CA PHE A 24 -11.38 8.89 -9.07
C PHE A 24 -9.86 8.74 -9.27
N TRP A 25 -9.40 8.41 -10.47
CA TRP A 25 -7.97 8.24 -10.74
C TRP A 25 -7.20 9.56 -10.71
N LEU A 26 -7.83 10.65 -11.16
CA LEU A 26 -7.26 11.99 -11.09
C LEU A 26 -7.00 12.36 -9.63
N HIS A 27 -8.00 12.24 -8.75
CA HIS A 27 -7.88 12.59 -7.34
C HIS A 27 -6.98 11.63 -6.56
N ALA A 28 -7.00 10.33 -6.89
CA ALA A 28 -6.07 9.36 -6.32
C ALA A 28 -4.61 9.69 -6.67
N THR A 29 -4.34 10.27 -7.84
CA THR A 29 -2.99 10.72 -8.21
C THR A 29 -2.69 12.12 -7.65
N GLU A 30 -3.66 13.04 -7.66
CA GLU A 30 -3.54 14.42 -7.16
C GLU A 30 -3.09 14.47 -5.70
N ARG A 31 -3.49 13.49 -4.88
CA ARG A 31 -3.12 13.44 -3.44
C ARG A 31 -1.62 13.50 -3.19
N PHE A 32 -0.79 12.98 -4.10
CA PHE A 32 0.66 13.00 -3.93
C PHE A 32 1.20 14.43 -4.01
N TYR A 33 0.59 15.28 -4.84
CA TYR A 33 0.94 16.70 -4.93
C TYR A 33 0.56 17.43 -3.64
N TYR A 34 -0.64 17.20 -3.10
CA TYR A 34 -1.01 17.73 -1.78
C TYR A 34 -0.12 17.22 -0.65
N LEU A 35 0.30 15.95 -0.72
CA LEU A 35 1.21 15.36 0.26
C LEU A 35 2.59 16.00 0.19
N HIS A 36 3.09 16.27 -1.02
CA HIS A 36 4.33 17.01 -1.24
C HIS A 36 4.25 18.43 -0.66
N GLU A 37 3.20 19.18 -1.02
CA GLU A 37 2.93 20.52 -0.49
C GLU A 37 2.84 20.54 1.03
N PHE A 38 2.18 19.54 1.63
CA PHE A 38 2.11 19.39 3.08
C PHE A 38 3.48 19.17 3.69
N MET A 39 4.27 18.25 3.13
CA MET A 39 5.60 17.94 3.64
C MET A 39 6.54 19.14 3.53
N GLU A 40 6.48 19.88 2.43
CA GLU A 40 7.27 21.08 2.18
C GLU A 40 6.86 22.22 3.12
N GLN A 41 5.58 22.59 3.13
CA GLN A 41 5.06 23.72 3.91
C GLN A 41 5.32 23.55 5.41
N TYR A 42 5.18 22.33 5.94
CA TYR A 42 5.33 22.05 7.37
C TYR A 42 6.65 21.36 7.73
N GLN A 43 7.59 21.30 6.79
CA GLN A 43 8.93 20.72 6.94
C GLN A 43 8.89 19.31 7.57
N LYS A 44 7.95 18.47 7.11
CA LYS A 44 7.76 17.14 7.67
C LYS A 44 8.75 16.14 7.07
N LYS A 45 9.29 15.31 7.96
CA LYS A 45 10.00 14.07 7.65
C LYS A 45 9.24 12.91 8.27
N HIS A 46 9.46 11.70 7.74
CA HIS A 46 8.84 10.48 8.25
C HIS A 46 7.30 10.55 8.28
N VAL A 47 6.69 10.75 7.11
CA VAL A 47 5.24 10.83 6.96
C VAL A 47 4.66 9.48 6.59
N PHE A 48 3.60 9.09 7.29
CA PHE A 48 2.77 7.95 6.92
C PHE A 48 1.53 8.45 6.18
N HIS A 49 1.29 7.93 4.97
CA HIS A 49 0.08 8.16 4.20
C HIS A 49 -0.80 6.91 4.25
N LEU A 50 -2.09 7.11 4.51
CA LEU A 50 -3.10 6.06 4.49
C LEU A 50 -4.29 6.53 3.66
N GLU A 51 -4.84 5.63 2.84
CA GLU A 51 -6.15 5.83 2.23
C GLU A 51 -7.27 5.83 3.28
N SER A 52 -8.38 6.50 2.98
CA SER A 52 -9.52 6.62 3.90
C SER A 52 -10.18 5.28 4.25
N ASP A 53 -9.97 4.25 3.43
CA ASP A 53 -10.46 2.88 3.63
C ASP A 53 -9.36 1.92 4.13
N ASN A 54 -8.29 2.46 4.71
CA ASN A 54 -7.23 1.68 5.35
C ASN A 54 -7.34 1.73 6.87
N MET A 55 -7.56 0.57 7.49
CA MET A 55 -7.61 0.42 8.95
C MET A 55 -6.21 0.10 9.48
N LEU A 56 -5.77 0.81 10.53
CA LEU A 56 -4.46 0.64 11.15
C LEU A 56 -4.57 -0.12 12.48
N TYR A 57 -3.74 -1.15 12.67
CA TYR A 57 -3.72 -1.98 13.88
C TYR A 57 -2.36 -1.95 14.60
N ALA A 58 -1.41 -1.14 14.13
CA ALA A 58 -0.12 -0.95 14.76
C ALA A 58 0.03 0.45 15.36
N ASN A 59 0.84 0.56 16.42
CA ASN A 59 1.34 1.85 16.85
C ASN A 59 2.54 2.21 15.96
N LEU A 60 2.37 3.19 15.07
CA LEU A 60 3.41 3.60 14.12
C LEU A 60 4.68 4.10 14.81
N GLN A 61 4.57 4.70 16.00
CA GLN A 61 5.75 5.12 16.77
C GLN A 61 6.64 3.94 17.15
N LYS A 62 6.07 2.76 17.42
CA LYS A 62 6.83 1.56 17.79
C LYS A 62 7.58 0.94 16.61
N ILE A 63 7.01 1.04 15.40
CA ILE A 63 7.61 0.48 14.19
C ILE A 63 8.40 1.51 13.37
N LEU A 64 8.33 2.80 13.72
CA LEU A 64 9.12 3.87 13.12
C LEU A 64 10.63 3.58 13.08
N PRO A 65 11.26 3.00 14.12
CA PRO A 65 12.69 2.64 14.06
C PRO A 65 13.05 1.71 12.90
N VAL A 66 12.17 0.77 12.54
CA VAL A 66 12.36 -0.13 11.38
C VAL A 66 12.34 0.68 10.08
N PHE A 67 11.40 1.63 9.97
CA PHE A 67 11.32 2.54 8.83
C PHE A 67 12.56 3.44 8.71
N THR A 68 13.02 4.05 9.80
CA THR A 68 14.20 4.93 9.79
C THR A 68 15.51 4.17 9.63
N THR A 69 15.51 2.84 9.79
CA THR A 69 16.69 2.00 9.53
C THR A 69 16.75 1.57 8.07
N HIS A 70 15.61 1.10 7.51
CA HIS A 70 15.60 0.44 6.20
C HIS A 70 15.12 1.31 5.03
N TYR A 71 14.43 2.42 5.35
CA TYR A 71 13.76 3.31 4.38
C TYR A 71 14.25 4.77 4.50
N THR A 72 15.49 5.00 4.91
CA THR A 72 16.11 6.35 4.90
C THR A 72 16.28 6.88 3.48
N GLU A 73 15.81 8.11 3.25
CA GLU A 73 15.69 8.75 1.93
C GLU A 73 14.96 7.86 0.91
N LYS A 74 13.92 7.15 1.36
CA LYS A 74 13.12 6.20 0.57
C LYS A 74 11.64 6.33 0.86
N ILE A 75 10.85 5.88 -0.11
CA ILE A 75 9.44 5.55 0.06
C ILE A 75 9.32 4.07 0.42
N GLY A 76 8.55 3.75 1.45
CA GLY A 76 8.04 2.40 1.71
C GLY A 76 6.60 2.30 1.24
N ALA A 77 6.28 1.37 0.34
CA ALA A 77 4.92 1.22 -0.16
C ALA A 77 4.50 -0.24 -0.30
N THR A 78 3.20 -0.49 -0.20
CA THR A 78 2.62 -1.82 -0.45
C THR A 78 2.53 -2.08 -1.95
N PHE A 79 3.12 -3.18 -2.41
CA PHE A 79 3.00 -3.67 -3.79
C PHE A 79 2.40 -5.05 -3.72
N ASP A 80 1.38 -5.34 -4.51
CA ASP A 80 0.80 -6.68 -4.55
C ASP A 80 1.49 -7.57 -5.60
N ASN A 81 2.20 -6.96 -6.56
CA ASN A 81 3.13 -7.60 -7.50
C ASN A 81 4.15 -6.58 -8.09
N ASP A 82 5.11 -7.05 -8.90
CA ASP A 82 6.21 -6.21 -9.43
C ASP A 82 5.74 -5.11 -10.38
N ALA A 83 4.51 -5.20 -10.93
CA ALA A 83 3.95 -4.29 -11.91
C ALA A 83 2.82 -3.39 -11.35
N ARG A 84 2.49 -3.51 -10.06
CA ARG A 84 1.39 -2.77 -9.43
C ARG A 84 1.68 -2.43 -7.97
N CYS A 85 1.69 -1.14 -7.67
CA CYS A 85 1.65 -0.64 -6.30
C CYS A 85 0.19 -0.52 -5.84
N ILE A 86 -0.09 -0.80 -4.58
CA ILE A 86 -1.35 -0.46 -3.90
C ILE A 86 -1.01 0.60 -2.85
N PRO A 87 -1.12 1.90 -3.17
CA PRO A 87 -0.70 3.00 -2.29
C PRO A 87 -1.66 3.27 -1.10
N GLY A 88 -2.33 2.23 -0.59
CA GLY A 88 -3.24 2.32 0.56
C GLY A 88 -2.54 2.59 1.89
N PHE A 89 -1.28 2.14 2.02
CA PHE A 89 -0.38 2.47 3.11
C PHE A 89 1.01 2.79 2.54
N MET A 90 1.54 3.96 2.88
CA MET A 90 2.88 4.38 2.46
C MET A 90 3.61 5.08 3.61
N TYR A 91 4.94 4.96 3.60
CA TYR A 91 5.86 5.72 4.42
C TYR A 91 6.79 6.53 3.52
N ILE A 92 7.02 7.79 3.85
CA ILE A 92 7.84 8.72 3.07
C ILE A 92 8.83 9.37 4.03
N SER A 93 10.12 9.07 3.87
CA SER A 93 11.13 9.52 4.83
C SER A 93 11.43 11.03 4.75
N GLY A 94 11.20 11.67 3.60
CA GLY A 94 11.53 13.08 3.39
C GLY A 94 10.90 13.66 2.12
N VAL A 95 10.91 14.99 2.02
CA VAL A 95 10.33 15.72 0.89
C VAL A 95 11.06 15.46 -0.43
N GLY A 96 12.40 15.27 -0.39
CA GLY A 96 13.21 15.04 -1.59
C GLY A 96 12.79 13.80 -2.37
N VAL A 97 12.67 12.65 -1.70
CA VAL A 97 12.26 11.40 -2.37
C VAL A 97 10.81 11.45 -2.89
N LEU A 98 9.94 12.22 -2.22
CA LEU A 98 8.59 12.47 -2.72
C LEU A 98 8.60 13.39 -3.94
N TYR A 99 9.47 14.41 -3.97
CA TYR A 99 9.66 15.27 -5.12
C TYR A 99 10.17 14.49 -6.35
N ASP A 100 11.05 13.50 -6.16
CA ASP A 100 11.48 12.61 -7.24
C ASP A 100 10.29 11.84 -7.83
N LEU A 101 9.40 11.32 -6.97
CA LEU A 101 8.18 10.66 -7.41
C LEU A 101 7.24 11.63 -8.14
N ILE A 102 7.05 12.85 -7.64
CA ILE A 102 6.23 13.88 -8.30
C ILE A 102 6.80 14.24 -9.67
N SER A 103 8.11 14.46 -9.75
CA SER A 103 8.81 14.74 -11.00
C SER A 103 8.60 13.60 -12.00
N PHE A 104 8.65 12.35 -11.54
CA PHE A 104 8.35 11.20 -12.37
C PHE A 104 6.87 11.13 -12.79
N MET A 105 5.92 11.42 -11.90
CA MET A 105 4.49 11.50 -12.23
C MET A 105 4.20 12.58 -13.28
N LEU A 106 4.90 13.72 -13.25
CA LEU A 106 4.80 14.76 -14.27
C LEU A 106 5.20 14.24 -15.65
N GLN A 107 6.32 13.51 -15.74
CA GLN A 107 6.78 12.89 -17.00
C GLN A 107 5.78 11.85 -17.55
N LYS A 108 4.91 11.29 -16.71
CA LYS A 108 3.88 10.31 -17.10
C LYS A 108 2.47 10.92 -17.16
N THR A 109 2.30 12.22 -16.96
CA THR A 109 0.99 12.87 -16.82
C THR A 109 0.06 12.64 -18.01
N GLU A 110 0.61 12.53 -19.22
CA GLU A 110 -0.15 12.30 -20.45
C GLU A 110 -0.36 10.81 -20.80
N SER A 111 0.23 9.88 -20.05
CA SER A 111 0.22 8.43 -20.36
C SER A 111 -1.04 7.66 -19.98
N ALA A 112 -2.04 8.34 -19.38
CA ALA A 112 -3.26 7.75 -18.81
C ALA A 112 -3.03 6.69 -17.71
N TYR A 113 -1.79 6.48 -17.26
CA TYR A 113 -1.48 5.60 -16.15
C TYR A 113 -1.93 6.21 -14.83
N ASN A 114 -2.59 5.39 -13.99
CA ASN A 114 -2.90 5.77 -12.61
C ASN A 114 -1.66 5.67 -11.71
N ASP A 115 -1.77 6.25 -10.52
CA ASP A 115 -0.78 6.19 -9.45
C ASP A 115 -0.20 4.78 -9.19
N MET A 116 -1.05 3.75 -9.12
CA MET A 116 -0.62 2.35 -8.92
C MET A 116 0.40 1.89 -9.98
N ARG A 117 0.14 2.22 -11.25
CA ARG A 117 1.05 1.89 -12.35
C ARG A 117 2.26 2.81 -12.37
N ILE A 118 2.08 4.13 -12.20
CA ILE A 118 3.19 5.09 -12.21
C ILE A 118 4.20 4.77 -11.11
N ILE A 119 3.76 4.49 -9.88
CA ILE A 119 4.64 4.14 -8.76
C ILE A 119 5.40 2.83 -9.03
N SER A 120 4.78 1.85 -9.71
CA SER A 120 5.50 0.64 -10.13
C SER A 120 6.59 0.91 -11.17
N LEU A 121 6.34 1.85 -12.10
CA LEU A 121 7.33 2.28 -13.07
C LEU A 121 8.46 3.08 -12.40
N PHE A 122 8.12 3.98 -11.47
CA PHE A 122 9.07 4.75 -10.67
C PHE A 122 10.02 3.80 -9.92
N LYS A 123 9.48 2.77 -9.28
CA LYS A 123 10.29 1.76 -8.60
C LYS A 123 11.27 1.03 -9.55
N ASN A 124 10.86 0.75 -10.77
CA ASN A 124 11.71 0.05 -11.72
C ASN A 124 12.85 0.94 -12.24
N GLU A 125 12.62 2.24 -12.35
CA GLU A 125 13.60 3.22 -12.82
C GLU A 125 14.51 3.72 -11.67
N PHE A 126 13.96 3.88 -10.47
CA PHE A 126 14.63 4.39 -9.27
C PHE A 126 14.48 3.41 -8.07
N PRO A 127 15.02 2.18 -8.16
CA PRO A 127 14.85 1.17 -7.11
C PRO A 127 15.47 1.57 -5.77
N GLU A 128 16.41 2.51 -5.77
CA GLU A 128 17.02 3.05 -4.54
C GLU A 128 16.13 4.07 -3.83
N HIS A 129 15.10 4.61 -4.48
CA HIS A 129 14.22 5.65 -3.93
C HIS A 129 12.91 5.07 -3.36
N ILE A 130 12.58 3.82 -3.66
CA ILE A 130 11.36 3.17 -3.18
C ILE A 130 11.54 1.67 -2.97
N LYS A 131 11.06 1.17 -1.83
CA LYS A 131 11.09 -0.25 -1.46
C LYS A 131 9.71 -0.74 -1.09
N GLN A 132 9.46 -2.02 -1.34
CA GLN A 132 8.22 -2.67 -0.92
C GLN A 132 8.18 -2.82 0.61
N LEU A 133 6.96 -2.78 1.15
CA LEU A 133 6.65 -3.26 2.49
C LEU A 133 6.32 -4.77 2.44
N PRO A 134 6.63 -5.54 3.50
CA PRO A 134 6.38 -6.98 3.49
C PRO A 134 4.88 -7.26 3.50
N ILE A 135 4.36 -7.92 2.46
CA ILE A 135 2.95 -8.32 2.35
C ILE A 135 2.72 -9.78 2.72
N THR A 136 3.81 -10.55 2.88
CA THR A 136 3.75 -11.98 3.21
C THR A 136 4.93 -12.36 4.10
N CYS A 137 4.94 -13.60 4.58
CA CYS A 137 6.01 -14.13 5.42
C CYS A 137 7.01 -14.96 4.60
N LYS A 138 8.26 -15.02 5.09
CA LYS A 138 9.34 -15.82 4.47
C LYS A 138 8.96 -17.29 4.29
N GLN A 139 8.19 -17.86 5.21
CA GLN A 139 7.81 -19.27 5.15
C GLN A 139 6.85 -19.54 3.98
N TYR A 140 5.87 -18.67 3.73
CA TYR A 140 4.97 -18.79 2.59
C TYR A 140 5.75 -18.75 1.28
N ALA A 141 6.65 -17.76 1.12
CA ALA A 141 7.46 -17.61 -0.09
C ALA A 141 8.48 -18.75 -0.32
N LYS A 142 8.79 -19.55 0.71
CA LYS A 142 9.60 -20.78 0.59
C LYS A 142 8.76 -21.98 0.17
N ASP A 143 7.57 -22.11 0.74
CA ASP A 143 6.69 -23.25 0.50
C ASP A 143 5.97 -23.14 -0.86
N ARG A 144 5.76 -21.91 -1.34
CA ARG A 144 4.95 -21.61 -2.52
C ARG A 144 5.64 -20.58 -3.38
N GLN A 145 5.53 -20.76 -4.69
CA GLN A 145 5.96 -19.75 -5.65
C GLN A 145 5.08 -18.50 -5.50
N LEU A 146 5.70 -17.32 -5.41
CA LEU A 146 5.00 -16.05 -5.45
C LEU A 146 4.53 -15.77 -6.87
N LYS A 147 3.31 -16.22 -7.17
CA LYS A 147 2.67 -16.14 -8.48
C LYS A 147 1.17 -15.92 -8.32
N SER A 148 0.66 -14.88 -8.96
CA SER A 148 -0.77 -14.54 -8.97
C SER A 148 -1.55 -15.37 -10.00
N LYS A 149 -2.90 -15.35 -9.90
CA LYS A 149 -3.78 -16.01 -10.88
C LYS A 149 -3.66 -15.42 -12.29
N LYS A 150 -3.34 -14.13 -12.42
CA LYS A 150 -3.02 -13.45 -13.69
C LYS A 150 -1.58 -13.67 -14.16
N ASN A 151 -0.87 -14.64 -13.59
CA ASN A 151 0.52 -14.97 -13.92
C ASN A 151 1.55 -13.85 -13.65
N HIS A 152 1.22 -12.82 -12.87
CA HIS A 152 2.26 -11.96 -12.30
C HIS A 152 3.16 -12.80 -11.40
N CYS A 153 4.46 -12.69 -11.59
CA CYS A 153 5.50 -13.30 -10.78
C CYS A 153 6.45 -12.19 -10.30
N THR A 154 7.29 -12.52 -9.32
CA THR A 154 8.42 -11.66 -8.97
C THR A 154 9.75 -12.34 -9.26
N LYS A 155 10.72 -11.55 -9.73
CA LYS A 155 12.12 -12.01 -9.87
C LYS A 155 12.83 -12.06 -8.50
N ASN A 156 12.33 -11.33 -7.51
CA ASN A 156 12.98 -11.14 -6.22
C ASN A 156 11.99 -11.36 -5.06
N PRO A 157 11.63 -12.63 -4.74
CA PRO A 157 10.65 -12.93 -3.70
C PRO A 157 10.96 -12.29 -2.34
N LYS A 158 12.24 -12.11 -2.02
CA LYS A 158 12.71 -11.48 -0.78
C LYS A 158 12.11 -10.10 -0.54
N HIS A 159 11.85 -9.32 -1.59
CA HIS A 159 11.29 -7.98 -1.47
C HIS A 159 9.88 -7.96 -0.84
N TYR A 160 9.13 -9.06 -0.91
CA TYR A 160 7.74 -9.14 -0.41
C TYR A 160 7.63 -9.64 1.03
N TYR A 161 8.75 -10.04 1.63
CA TYR A 161 8.79 -10.46 3.03
C TYR A 161 9.98 -9.86 3.79
N GLN A 162 10.74 -8.91 3.23
CA GLN A 162 11.88 -8.35 3.94
C GLN A 162 11.43 -7.57 5.18
N HIS A 163 12.15 -7.72 6.30
CA HIS A 163 11.90 -7.02 7.58
C HIS A 163 10.57 -7.35 8.26
N TYR A 164 9.80 -8.35 7.79
CA TYR A 164 8.53 -8.73 8.41
C TYR A 164 8.66 -9.10 9.91
N ASP A 165 9.82 -9.62 10.29
CA ASP A 165 10.19 -9.99 11.64
C ASP A 165 10.47 -8.77 12.51
N GLU A 166 11.18 -7.77 11.99
CA GLU A 166 11.42 -6.49 12.68
C GLU A 166 10.14 -5.66 12.80
N PHE A 167 9.25 -5.72 11.80
CA PHE A 167 7.91 -5.13 11.88
C PHE A 167 6.94 -5.93 12.76
N GLU A 168 7.33 -7.15 13.18
CA GLU A 168 6.47 -8.12 13.87
C GLU A 168 5.14 -8.38 13.13
N GLY A 169 5.13 -8.25 11.80
CA GLY A 169 3.91 -8.26 11.00
C GLY A 169 4.12 -8.05 9.51
N ILE A 170 2.99 -7.98 8.82
CA ILE A 170 2.88 -7.76 7.36
C ILE A 170 1.85 -6.66 7.08
N PHE A 171 1.95 -6.09 5.88
CA PHE A 171 1.07 -5.03 5.39
C PHE A 171 0.09 -5.59 4.35
N ASP A 172 -1.12 -5.05 4.32
CA ASP A 172 -2.10 -5.41 3.31
C ASP A 172 -1.98 -4.51 2.08
N ALA A 173 -1.70 -5.15 0.93
CA ALA A 173 -1.75 -4.55 -0.40
C ALA A 173 -3.08 -4.93 -1.09
N ALA A 174 -4.21 -4.60 -0.45
CA ALA A 174 -5.59 -4.94 -0.82
C ALA A 174 -6.03 -6.41 -0.67
N ALA A 175 -5.16 -7.39 -0.89
CA ALA A 175 -5.59 -8.79 -0.98
C ALA A 175 -6.18 -9.36 0.32
N LEU A 176 -5.65 -8.99 1.49
CA LEU A 176 -6.16 -9.49 2.78
C LEU A 176 -7.51 -8.87 3.10
N GLY A 177 -7.64 -7.55 2.98
CA GLY A 177 -8.90 -6.85 3.23
C GLY A 177 -10.00 -7.27 2.26
N GLN A 178 -9.67 -7.50 0.99
CA GLN A 178 -10.62 -8.05 0.02
C GLN A 178 -11.05 -9.49 0.36
N TYR A 179 -10.12 -10.33 0.83
CA TYR A 179 -10.47 -11.68 1.25
C TYR A 179 -11.37 -11.68 2.49
N LEU A 180 -11.07 -10.84 3.47
CA LEU A 180 -11.81 -10.80 4.74
C LEU A 180 -13.18 -10.11 4.62
N GLY A 181 -13.30 -9.08 3.79
CA GLY A 181 -14.50 -8.23 3.73
C GLY A 181 -15.19 -8.12 2.38
N GLY A 182 -14.58 -8.67 1.33
CA GLY A 182 -15.05 -8.54 -0.03
C GLY A 182 -14.54 -7.28 -0.75
N GLN A 183 -14.92 -7.18 -2.02
CA GLN A 183 -14.53 -6.08 -2.89
C GLN A 183 -15.37 -4.82 -2.67
N ASP A 184 -14.99 -3.73 -3.34
CA ASP A 184 -15.83 -2.53 -3.46
C ASP A 184 -17.17 -2.91 -4.11
N PRO A 185 -18.32 -2.56 -3.51
CA PRO A 185 -19.64 -2.91 -4.05
C PRO A 185 -19.89 -2.33 -5.45
N ARG A 186 -19.15 -1.28 -5.86
CA ARG A 186 -19.22 -0.72 -7.21
C ARG A 186 -18.49 -1.56 -8.26
N ASN A 187 -17.78 -2.61 -7.87
CA ASN A 187 -17.06 -3.53 -8.76
C ASN A 187 -17.78 -4.88 -8.92
N GLY A 188 -18.84 -5.14 -8.16
CA GLY A 188 -19.55 -6.42 -8.16
C GLY A 188 -19.93 -6.89 -6.75
N PRO A 189 -20.23 -8.19 -6.57
CA PRO A 189 -20.62 -8.75 -5.28
C PRO A 189 -19.58 -8.50 -4.18
N CYS A 190 -20.01 -7.84 -3.11
CA CYS A 190 -19.19 -7.53 -1.94
C CYS A 190 -19.35 -8.64 -0.88
N GLN A 191 -18.62 -9.75 -1.05
CA GLN A 191 -18.63 -10.89 -0.12
C GLN A 191 -17.21 -11.32 0.27
N PRO A 192 -16.99 -11.78 1.52
CA PRO A 192 -15.74 -12.42 1.92
C PRO A 192 -15.35 -13.60 1.02
N GLY A 193 -14.06 -13.93 0.99
CA GLY A 193 -13.50 -15.01 0.18
C GLY A 193 -12.98 -14.56 -1.18
N PHE A 194 -13.02 -13.26 -1.51
CA PHE A 194 -12.49 -12.78 -2.78
C PHE A 194 -10.96 -12.98 -2.86
N ILE A 195 -10.50 -13.64 -3.92
CA ILE A 195 -9.07 -13.85 -4.18
C ILE A 195 -8.59 -12.84 -5.22
N ASN A 196 -7.77 -11.89 -4.80
CA ASN A 196 -7.15 -10.91 -5.69
C ASN A 196 -6.26 -11.62 -6.73
N GLU A 197 -6.71 -11.58 -7.97
CA GLU A 197 -6.11 -12.33 -9.06
C GLU A 197 -4.74 -11.80 -9.49
N SER A 198 -4.35 -10.61 -9.03
CA SER A 198 -3.06 -9.97 -9.30
C SER A 198 -2.07 -10.06 -8.13
N CYS A 199 -2.51 -10.41 -6.92
CA CYS A 199 -1.62 -10.50 -5.76
C CYS A 199 -0.73 -11.75 -5.86
N LEU A 200 0.53 -11.61 -5.47
CA LEU A 200 1.53 -12.69 -5.54
C LEU A 200 1.30 -13.85 -4.55
N PHE A 201 0.40 -13.69 -3.59
CA PHE A 201 0.01 -14.75 -2.67
C PHE A 201 -1.50 -14.93 -2.66
N ASP A 202 -1.95 -16.12 -2.24
CA ASP A 202 -3.37 -16.43 -2.11
C ASP A 202 -3.76 -16.37 -0.61
N PRO A 203 -4.63 -15.42 -0.20
CA PRO A 203 -5.09 -15.32 1.18
C PRO A 203 -5.79 -16.58 1.72
N SER A 204 -6.34 -17.45 0.86
CA SER A 204 -7.03 -18.67 1.29
C SER A 204 -6.11 -19.74 1.86
N HIS A 205 -4.79 -19.58 1.71
CA HIS A 205 -3.79 -20.47 2.30
C HIS A 205 -3.51 -20.18 3.77
N PHE A 206 -4.17 -19.16 4.33
CA PHE A 206 -3.99 -18.74 5.71
C PHE A 206 -5.28 -18.91 6.51
N SER A 207 -5.11 -19.04 7.82
CA SER A 207 -6.19 -18.81 8.78
C SER A 207 -6.05 -17.41 9.36
N PHE A 208 -7.17 -16.82 9.80
CA PHE A 208 -7.19 -15.48 10.37
C PHE A 208 -7.79 -15.53 11.77
N ILE A 209 -7.18 -14.82 12.71
CA ILE A 209 -7.68 -14.69 14.08
C ILE A 209 -7.62 -13.24 14.52
N TRP A 210 -8.54 -12.84 15.40
CA TRP A 210 -8.51 -11.55 16.07
C TRP A 210 -8.17 -11.80 17.53
N GLN A 211 -7.20 -11.04 18.04
CA GLN A 211 -6.79 -11.12 19.44
C GLN A 211 -6.85 -9.73 20.07
N LYS A 212 -7.29 -9.68 21.33
CA LYS A 212 -7.24 -8.47 22.14
C LYS A 212 -5.79 -8.16 22.48
N ASP A 213 -5.39 -6.91 22.25
CA ASP A 213 -4.12 -6.42 22.77
C ASP A 213 -4.26 -5.94 24.22
N ARG A 214 -3.17 -5.45 24.82
CA ARG A 214 -3.15 -4.93 26.20
C ARG A 214 -4.08 -3.73 26.47
N HIS A 215 -4.68 -3.15 25.42
CA HIS A 215 -5.63 -2.05 25.50
C HIS A 215 -7.04 -2.51 25.10
N GLU A 216 -7.30 -3.83 25.11
CA GLU A 216 -8.57 -4.44 24.71
C GLU A 216 -8.98 -4.14 23.26
N ARG A 217 -8.01 -3.86 22.37
CA ARG A 217 -8.28 -3.62 20.96
C ARG A 217 -8.23 -4.91 20.16
N ASN A 218 -9.19 -5.11 19.27
CA ASN A 218 -9.19 -6.28 18.38
C ASN A 218 -8.14 -6.12 17.27
N VAL A 219 -7.07 -6.91 17.33
CA VAL A 219 -5.97 -6.89 16.36
C VAL A 219 -6.02 -8.14 15.47
N PRO A 220 -6.02 -8.00 14.14
CA PRO A 220 -6.02 -9.12 13.21
C PRO A 220 -4.63 -9.73 13.05
N TYR A 221 -4.60 -11.06 13.00
CA TYR A 221 -3.41 -11.86 12.73
C TYR A 221 -3.67 -12.85 11.62
N LEU A 222 -2.69 -12.98 10.73
CA LEU A 222 -2.58 -14.06 9.76
C LEU A 222 -1.84 -15.24 10.41
N VAL A 223 -2.32 -16.46 10.20
CA VAL A 223 -1.72 -17.69 10.72
C VAL A 223 -1.29 -18.58 9.56
N TYR A 224 -0.02 -18.96 9.55
CA TYR A 224 0.57 -19.88 8.57
C TYR A 224 1.51 -20.86 9.25
N LYS A 225 1.27 -22.18 9.08
CA LYS A 225 2.07 -23.27 9.71
C LYS A 225 2.37 -23.01 11.20
N ASN A 226 1.33 -22.71 11.98
CA ASN A 226 1.38 -22.42 13.42
C ASN A 226 2.14 -21.14 13.83
N LYS A 227 2.61 -20.32 12.87
CA LYS A 227 3.16 -18.99 13.15
C LYS A 227 2.11 -17.93 12.93
N LYS A 228 2.06 -16.97 13.85
CA LYS A 228 1.16 -15.80 13.79
C LYS A 228 1.95 -14.59 13.29
N TYR A 229 1.33 -13.82 12.42
CA TYR A 229 1.87 -12.60 11.85
C TYR A 229 0.82 -11.52 12.03
N LYS A 230 1.18 -10.42 12.71
CA LYS A 230 0.26 -9.30 12.85
C LYS A 230 -0.02 -8.70 11.47
N ILE A 231 -1.27 -8.34 11.20
CA ILE A 231 -1.61 -7.55 10.03
C ILE A 231 -1.61 -6.08 10.45
N ILE A 232 -0.66 -5.31 9.93
CA ILE A 232 -0.38 -3.93 10.36
C ILE A 232 -1.48 -2.99 9.90
N ASN A 233 -1.93 -3.15 8.67
CA ASN A 233 -3.05 -2.44 8.08
C ASN A 233 -3.98 -3.43 7.35
N LEU A 234 -5.27 -3.13 7.28
CA LEU A 234 -6.20 -3.80 6.37
C LEU A 234 -6.82 -2.76 5.43
N HIS A 235 -6.75 -3.02 4.14
CA HIS A 235 -7.38 -2.21 3.11
C HIS A 235 -8.81 -2.70 2.88
N ILE A 236 -9.78 -2.05 3.54
CA ILE A 236 -11.18 -2.47 3.56
C ILE A 236 -11.88 -2.01 2.29
N HIS A 237 -11.63 -2.74 1.20
CA HIS A 237 -12.22 -2.47 -0.11
C HIS A 237 -13.76 -2.42 -0.09
N SER A 238 -14.40 -3.22 0.75
CA SER A 238 -15.85 -3.26 0.95
C SER A 238 -16.46 -2.00 1.55
N LYS A 239 -15.62 -1.08 2.05
CA LYS A 239 -16.01 0.16 2.75
C LYS A 239 -16.77 -0.06 4.07
N LYS A 240 -16.89 -1.30 4.53
CA LYS A 240 -17.54 -1.67 5.80
C LYS A 240 -16.60 -1.50 7.01
N LEU A 241 -15.97 -0.33 7.13
CA LEU A 241 -14.91 -0.05 8.13
C LEU A 241 -15.33 -0.35 9.57
N ALA A 242 -16.59 -0.09 9.92
CA ALA A 242 -17.13 -0.33 11.25
C ALA A 242 -17.00 -1.80 11.71
N LEU A 243 -17.11 -2.76 10.79
CA LEU A 243 -16.94 -4.20 11.11
C LEU A 243 -15.51 -4.56 11.49
N TYR A 244 -14.56 -3.71 11.14
CA TYR A 244 -13.13 -3.89 11.35
C TYR A 244 -12.58 -2.85 12.34
N SER A 245 -13.45 -2.10 13.02
CA SER A 245 -13.02 -1.24 14.12
C SER A 245 -12.38 -2.10 15.21
N SER A 246 -11.24 -1.63 15.73
CA SER A 246 -10.56 -2.28 16.85
C SER A 246 -11.02 -1.75 18.21
N LEU A 247 -11.81 -0.67 18.21
CA LEU A 247 -12.48 -0.04 19.36
C LEU A 247 -13.96 -0.39 19.35
#